data_AF-A0A3M7SGP6-F1
#
_entry.id   AF-A0A3M7SGP6-F1
#
_cell.length_a   1.000
_cell.length_b   1.000
_cell.length_c   1.000
_cell.angle_alpha   90.00
_cell.angle_beta   90.00
_cell.angle_gamma   90.00
#
_symmetry.space_group_name_H-M   'P 1'
#
loop_
_entity.id
_entity.type
_entity.pdbx_description
1 polymer ?
#
loop_
_entity_poly.entity_id
_entity_poly.type
_entity_poly.pdbx_seq_one_letter_code
_entity_poly.pdbx_strand_id
1 'polypeptide(L)'
;MNEKQVCKKRKCMSLKVKIEIIKKHTEQKITTSKLAKEYKVNATSTISTILSSKAKILEHYEKNLAGPEKKLVSKFNYKRPVEQESDAEIEEQQDANKQFF
;
A
#
# COMPACT_ATOMS: atom_id res chain seq x y z
N MET A 1 -11.34 23.78 22.02
CA MET A 1 -10.40 24.28 21.00
C MET A 1 -10.58 23.43 19.75
N ASN A 2 -11.06 24.00 18.65
CA ASN A 2 -11.17 23.26 17.38
C ASN A 2 -9.85 23.43 16.63
N GLU A 3 -8.95 22.48 16.84
CA GLU A 3 -7.74 22.36 16.05
C GLU A 3 -8.16 22.05 14.62
N LYS A 4 -8.25 23.11 13.80
CA LYS A 4 -8.34 22.99 12.36
C LYS A 4 -7.05 22.32 11.90
N GLN A 5 -7.06 20.98 11.77
CA GLN A 5 -5.99 20.27 11.10
C GLN A 5 -5.89 20.84 9.69
N VAL A 6 -4.86 21.66 9.47
CA VAL A 6 -4.49 22.16 8.16
C VAL A 6 -4.00 20.95 7.37
N CYS A 7 -4.92 20.33 6.63
CA CYS A 7 -4.60 19.31 5.65
C CYS A 7 -3.70 19.95 4.59
N LYS A 8 -2.37 19.90 4.80
CA LYS A 8 -1.37 20.21 3.77
C LYS A 8 -1.80 19.45 2.51
N LYS A 9 -2.15 20.18 1.45
CA LYS A 9 -2.64 19.63 0.17
C LYS A 9 -1.49 18.88 -0.50
N ARG A 10 -1.26 17.64 -0.07
CA ARG A 10 -0.29 16.74 -0.71
C ARG A 10 -0.82 16.41 -2.10
N LYS A 11 0.05 16.36 -3.10
CA LYS A 11 -0.29 15.82 -4.43
C LYS A 11 -0.88 14.43 -4.22
N CYS A 12 -2.17 14.29 -4.50
CA CYS A 12 -2.85 13.01 -4.38
C CYS A 12 -2.46 12.14 -5.57
N MET A 13 -2.07 10.89 -5.31
CA MET A 13 -1.85 9.92 -6.37
C MET A 13 -3.14 9.66 -7.15
N SER A 14 -3.02 9.54 -8.47
CA SER A 14 -4.16 9.27 -9.33
C SER A 14 -4.74 7.87 -9.10
N LEU A 15 -6.02 7.70 -9.42
CA LEU A 15 -6.74 6.43 -9.23
C LEU A 15 -6.10 5.28 -10.02
N LYS A 16 -5.62 5.56 -11.25
CA LYS A 16 -4.94 4.57 -12.11
C LYS A 16 -3.68 4.01 -11.46
N VAL A 17 -2.85 4.86 -10.87
CA VAL A 17 -1.61 4.46 -10.20
C VAL A 17 -1.91 3.57 -8.99
N LYS A 18 -2.95 3.90 -8.21
CA LYS A 18 -3.37 3.07 -7.07
C LYS A 18 -3.76 1.65 -7.51
N ILE A 19 -4.44 1.51 -8.65
CA ILE A 19 -4.83 0.21 -9.21
C ILE A 19 -3.60 -0.56 -9.72
N GLU A 20 -2.65 0.12 -10.34
CA GLU A 20 -1.41 -0.51 -10.79
C GLU A 20 -0.59 -1.09 -9.64
N ILE A 21 -0.50 -0.36 -8.52
CA ILE A 21 0.11 -0.84 -7.27
C ILE A 21 -0.59 -2.09 -6.75
N ILE A 22 -1.94 -2.08 -6.72
CA ILE A 22 -2.74 -3.24 -6.32
C ILE A 22 -2.46 -4.44 -7.24
N LYS A 23 -2.40 -4.22 -8.56
CA LYS A 23 -2.09 -5.26 -9.56
C LYS A 23 -0.71 -5.86 -9.33
N LYS A 24 0.33 -5.04 -9.25
CA LYS A 24 1.70 -5.50 -9.02
C LYS A 24 1.84 -6.27 -7.70
N HIS A 25 1.19 -5.82 -6.63
CA HIS A 25 1.22 -6.54 -5.36
C HIS A 25 0.47 -7.89 -5.42
N THR A 26 -0.71 -7.92 -6.03
CA THR A 26 -1.59 -9.10 -6.01
C THR A 26 -1.26 -10.14 -7.08
N GLU A 27 -0.89 -9.70 -8.29
CA GLU A 27 -0.56 -10.55 -9.44
C GLU A 27 0.92 -10.91 -9.47
N GLN A 28 1.81 -9.93 -9.24
CA GLN A 28 3.27 -10.13 -9.34
C GLN A 28 3.94 -10.36 -7.98
N LYS A 29 3.17 -10.38 -6.88
CA LYS A 29 3.67 -10.63 -5.50
C LYS A 29 4.82 -9.70 -5.08
N ILE A 30 4.83 -8.47 -5.61
CA ILE A 30 5.85 -7.48 -5.26
C ILE A 30 5.61 -6.97 -3.83
N THR A 31 6.68 -6.88 -3.03
CA THR A 31 6.65 -6.37 -1.66
C THR A 31 6.34 -4.86 -1.62
N THR A 32 5.76 -4.41 -0.50
CA THR A 32 5.40 -2.99 -0.30
C THR A 32 6.63 -2.08 -0.30
N SER A 33 7.78 -2.56 0.18
CA SER A 33 9.06 -1.85 0.19
C SER A 33 9.58 -1.59 -1.23
N LYS A 34 9.51 -2.58 -2.12
CA LYS A 34 9.92 -2.44 -3.52
C LYS A 34 8.99 -1.51 -4.29
N LEU A 35 7.67 -1.61 -4.06
CA LEU A 35 6.69 -0.68 -4.62
C LEU A 35 6.92 0.76 -4.15
N ALA A 36 7.24 0.98 -2.87
CA ALA A 36 7.53 2.31 -2.36
C ALA A 36 8.72 2.96 -3.08
N LYS A 37 9.79 2.19 -3.37
CA LYS A 37 10.94 2.65 -4.15
C LYS A 37 10.56 2.94 -5.61
N GLU A 38 9.84 2.03 -6.27
CA GLU A 38 9.44 2.16 -7.68
C GLU A 38 8.57 3.41 -7.93
N TYR A 39 7.61 3.66 -7.03
CA TYR A 39 6.70 4.80 -7.14
C TYR A 39 7.20 6.06 -6.41
N LYS A 40 8.45 6.07 -5.94
CA LYS A 40 9.09 7.19 -5.21
C LYS A 40 8.24 7.71 -4.05
N VAL A 41 7.67 6.78 -3.28
CA VAL A 41 6.83 7.07 -2.14
C VAL A 41 7.65 6.94 -0.87
N ASN A 42 7.75 8.02 -0.10
CA ASN A 42 8.63 8.07 1.07
C ASN A 42 8.25 7.10 2.18
N ALA A 43 6.98 6.68 2.25
CA ALA A 43 6.50 5.82 3.32
C ALA A 43 5.81 4.58 2.75
N THR A 44 6.29 3.41 3.17
CA THR A 44 5.65 2.11 2.89
C THR A 44 4.19 2.09 3.37
N SER A 45 3.88 2.84 4.43
CA SER A 45 2.52 3.05 4.94
C SER A 45 1.55 3.61 3.89
N THR A 46 2.03 4.36 2.90
CA THR A 46 1.20 4.85 1.79
C THR A 46 0.77 3.70 0.89
N ILE A 47 1.70 2.78 0.58
CA ILE A 47 1.40 1.57 -0.18
C ILE A 47 0.44 0.68 0.62
N SER A 48 0.70 0.46 1.92
CA SER A 48 -0.20 -0.28 2.81
C SER A 48 -1.60 0.31 2.83
N THR A 49 -1.74 1.64 2.95
CA THR A 49 -3.05 2.32 2.94
C THR A 49 -3.81 2.09 1.63
N ILE A 50 -3.11 2.10 0.48
CA ILE A 50 -3.71 1.81 -0.83
C ILE A 50 -4.21 0.36 -0.88
N LEU A 51 -3.41 -0.59 -0.39
CA LEU A 51 -3.76 -2.02 -0.36
C LEU A 51 -4.93 -2.30 0.59
N SER A 52 -4.95 -1.70 1.79
CA SER A 52 -6.09 -1.79 2.72
C SER A 52 -7.37 -1.19 2.14
N SER A 53 -7.23 -0.15 1.30
CA SER A 53 -8.35 0.50 0.62
C SER A 53 -8.69 -0.14 -0.74
N LYS A 54 -8.12 -1.29 -1.08
CA LYS A 54 -8.26 -1.96 -2.39
C LYS A 54 -9.72 -2.05 -2.85
N ALA A 55 -10.61 -2.58 -2.02
CA ALA A 55 -12.00 -2.79 -2.38
C ALA A 55 -12.70 -1.46 -2.75
N LYS A 56 -12.51 -0.42 -1.93
CA LYS A 56 -13.06 0.93 -2.16
C LYS A 56 -12.51 1.58 -3.42
N ILE A 57 -11.21 1.41 -3.68
CA ILE A 57 -10.54 1.95 -4.87
C ILE A 57 -11.06 1.27 -6.14
N LEU A 58 -11.24 -0.05 -6.11
CA LEU A 58 -11.77 -0.82 -7.24
C LEU A 58 -13.24 -0.50 -7.49
N GLU A 59 -14.08 -0.45 -6.45
CA GLU A 59 -15.49 -0.06 -6.58
C GLU A 59 -15.65 1.34 -7.16
N HIS A 60 -14.84 2.30 -6.69
CA HIS A 60 -14.82 3.65 -7.22
C HIS A 60 -14.37 3.66 -8.69
N TYR A 61 -13.40 2.84 -9.07
CA TYR A 61 -12.98 2.70 -10.46
C TYR A 61 -14.11 2.17 -11.34
N GLU A 62 -14.79 1.10 -10.94
CA GLU A 62 -15.89 0.51 -11.71
C GLU A 62 -17.08 1.44 -11.92
N LYS A 63 -17.46 2.21 -10.90
CA LYS A 63 -18.57 3.17 -11.01
C LYS A 63 -18.27 4.29 -12.01
N ASN A 64 -17.00 4.61 -12.23
CA ASN A 64 -16.56 5.59 -13.21
C ASN A 64 -16.28 4.97 -14.60
N LEU A 65 -16.35 3.64 -14.74
CA LEU A 65 -16.22 2.94 -16.01
C LEU A 65 -17.59 2.74 -16.68
N ALA A 66 -17.95 3.65 -17.57
CA ALA A 66 -19.06 3.48 -18.50
C ALA A 66 -18.60 2.64 -19.72
N GLY A 67 -18.48 1.30 -19.57
CA GLY A 67 -18.08 0.43 -20.68
C GLY A 67 -17.77 -1.03 -20.30
N PRO A 68 -17.29 -1.87 -21.25
CA PRO A 68 -17.03 -3.31 -21.05
C PRO A 68 -15.84 -3.63 -20.12
N GLU A 69 -15.19 -2.62 -19.53
CA GLU A 69 -14.03 -2.77 -18.63
C GLU A 69 -14.36 -3.32 -17.23
N LYS A 70 -15.64 -3.55 -16.91
CA LYS A 70 -16.11 -4.13 -15.63
C LYS A 70 -15.54 -5.53 -15.30
N LYS A 71 -14.89 -6.19 -16.26
CA LYS A 71 -14.35 -7.56 -16.08
C LYS A 71 -13.11 -7.65 -15.19
N LEU A 72 -12.44 -6.53 -14.89
CA LEU A 72 -11.20 -6.56 -14.11
C LEU A 72 -11.42 -6.89 -12.63
N VAL A 73 -12.50 -6.43 -12.00
CA VAL A 73 -12.70 -6.59 -10.54
C VAL A 73 -13.12 -8.00 -10.15
N SER A 74 -13.85 -8.70 -11.03
CA SER A 74 -14.18 -10.12 -10.85
C SER A 74 -12.92 -10.96 -10.57
N LYS A 75 -11.80 -10.68 -11.25
CA LYS A 75 -10.54 -11.45 -11.10
C LYS A 75 -9.80 -11.17 -9.78
N PHE A 76 -10.00 -10.00 -9.15
CA PHE A 76 -9.35 -9.64 -7.88
C PHE A 76 -10.07 -10.15 -6.62
N ASN A 77 -11.34 -10.56 -6.74
CA ASN A 77 -12.19 -10.97 -5.62
C ASN A 77 -12.03 -12.46 -5.21
N TYR A 78 -11.43 -13.31 -6.04
CA TYR A 78 -11.32 -14.76 -5.75
C TYR A 78 -10.07 -15.18 -4.97
N LYS A 79 -9.23 -14.26 -4.48
CA LYS A 79 -8.12 -14.59 -3.57
C LYS A 79 -8.34 -13.91 -2.22
N ARG A 80 -8.92 -14.68 -1.28
CA ARG A 80 -8.97 -14.43 0.17
C ARG A 80 -7.54 -14.31 0.75
N PRO A 81 -7.38 -13.71 1.95
CA PRO A 81 -6.18 -12.96 2.31
C PRO A 81 -4.99 -13.90 2.46
N VAL A 82 -3.89 -13.56 1.78
CA VAL A 82 -2.58 -14.07 2.17
C VAL A 82 -2.24 -13.33 3.44
N GLU A 83 -2.06 -14.11 4.51
CA GLU A 83 -1.64 -13.67 5.82
C GLU A 83 -0.48 -12.68 5.66
N GLN A 84 -0.67 -11.47 6.20
CA GLN A 84 0.41 -10.51 6.33
C GLN A 84 1.36 -11.09 7.38
N GLU A 85 2.38 -11.81 6.94
CA GLU A 85 3.61 -11.93 7.71
C GLU A 85 4.13 -10.50 7.88
N SER A 86 4.09 -10.05 9.13
CA SER A 86 4.70 -8.80 9.53
C SER A 86 6.19 -9.05 9.56
N ASP A 87 6.90 -8.60 8.52
CA ASP A 87 8.34 -8.44 8.56
C ASP A 87 8.66 -7.31 9.55
N ALA A 88 8.66 -7.65 10.84
CA ALA A 88 9.30 -6.86 11.87
C ALA A 88 10.82 -7.01 11.68
N GLU A 89 11.40 -6.25 10.76
CA GLU A 89 12.81 -5.89 10.82
C GLU A 89 13.01 -5.05 12.10
N ILE A 90 13.39 -5.71 13.19
CA ILE A 90 14.13 -5.07 14.27
C ILE A 90 15.58 -5.53 14.09
N GLU A 91 16.28 -4.86 13.18
CA GLU A 91 17.72 -4.95 13.06
C GLU A 91 18.35 -3.94 14.04
N GLU A 92 19.15 -4.50 14.94
CA GLU A 92 20.37 -3.93 15.53
C GLU A 92 20.27 -2.73 16.50
N GLN A 93 20.71 -2.99 17.73
CA GLN A 93 21.71 -2.14 18.38
C GLN A 93 22.71 -3.01 19.16
N GLN A 94 23.90 -3.16 18.58
CA GLN A 94 25.14 -3.47 19.29
C GLN A 94 25.49 -2.28 20.18
N ASP A 95 25.96 -2.51 21.41
CA ASP A 95 27.24 -1.95 21.83
C ASP A 95 27.78 -2.67 23.07
N ALA A 96 29.08 -2.87 23.03
CA ALA A 96 29.86 -3.56 24.04
C ALA A 96 29.82 -2.82 25.38
N ASN A 97 29.67 -3.55 26.49
CA ASN A 97 30.52 -3.22 27.63
C ASN A 97 31.10 -4.46 28.29
N LYS A 98 32.42 -4.51 28.11
CA LYS A 98 33.42 -5.36 28.73
C LYS A 98 33.58 -4.90 30.18
N GLN A 99 34.11 -5.78 31.04
CA GLN A 99 34.59 -5.53 32.42
C GLN A 99 33.57 -5.78 33.56
N PHE A 100 33.94 -6.35 34.70
CA PHE A 100 35.23 -6.82 35.23
C PHE A 100 34.91 -7.78 36.40
N PHE A 101 35.74 -8.83 36.54
CA PHE A 101 35.97 -9.73 37.69
C PHE A 101 34.78 -10.33 38.46
#